data_AF-A0AAJ1KHA9-F1
#
_entry.id   AF-A0AAJ1KHA9-F1
#
_cell.length_a   1.000
_cell.length_b   1.000
_cell.length_c   1.000
_cell.angle_alpha   90.00
_cell.angle_beta   90.00
_cell.angle_gamma   90.00
#
_symmetry.space_group_name_H-M   'P 1'
#
loop_
_entity.id
_entity.type
_entity.pdbx_description
1 polymer ?
#
loop_
_entity_poly.entity_id
_entity_poly.type
_entity_poly.pdbx_seq_one_letter_code
_entity_poly.pdbx_strand_id
1 'polypeptide(L)'
;MSKTSSRSRSAPVHREAIPPRRTREEALGIARAALSRMSEQEDAAIRAAALADPDAQPAETLPRRKPGRPRAEVKKVAVSLKLDPDVVSAYRAQGPGWQTRMNDDLRKAAKLKRQAR
;
A
#
# COMPACT_ATOMS: atom_id res chain seq x y z
N MET A 1 27.09 -43.87 -1.65
CA MET A 1 27.12 -42.46 -1.15
C MET A 1 25.77 -41.83 -1.45
N SER A 2 24.83 -41.84 -0.50
CA SER A 2 23.47 -41.33 -0.73
C SER A 2 23.20 -40.16 0.22
N LYS A 3 23.19 -38.93 -0.31
CA LYS A 3 22.86 -37.72 0.44
C LYS A 3 21.34 -37.50 0.38
N THR A 4 20.63 -37.90 1.42
CA THR A 4 19.22 -37.52 1.63
C THR A 4 19.18 -36.09 2.17
N SER A 5 18.88 -35.12 1.31
CA SER A 5 18.66 -33.73 1.73
C SER A 5 17.22 -33.58 2.24
N SER A 6 17.04 -33.71 3.55
CA SER A 6 15.77 -33.38 4.22
C SER A 6 15.65 -31.87 4.31
N ARG A 7 14.86 -31.27 3.41
CA ARG A 7 14.56 -29.84 3.43
C ARG A 7 13.45 -29.58 4.44
N SER A 8 13.85 -29.12 5.62
CA SER A 8 12.99 -28.54 6.66
C SER A 8 11.99 -27.54 6.03
N ARG A 9 10.69 -27.80 6.21
CA ARG A 9 9.61 -26.85 5.89
C ARG A 9 9.47 -25.90 7.07
N SER A 10 10.00 -24.69 6.95
CA SER A 10 9.81 -23.62 7.93
C SER A 10 8.33 -23.19 7.94
N ALA A 11 7.72 -23.16 9.14
CA ALA A 11 6.34 -22.71 9.38
C ALA A 11 6.12 -21.23 8.99
N PRO A 12 4.88 -20.80 8.69
CA PRO A 12 4.59 -19.40 8.40
C PRO A 12 4.88 -18.54 9.64
N VAL A 13 5.81 -17.60 9.49
CA VAL A 13 6.09 -16.59 10.52
C VAL A 13 4.90 -15.63 10.56
N HIS A 14 4.00 -15.81 11.51
CA HIS A 14 3.07 -14.74 11.91
C HIS A 14 3.91 -13.59 12.44
N ARG A 15 4.17 -12.57 11.61
CA ARG A 15 4.82 -11.36 12.06
C ARG A 15 3.80 -10.58 12.89
N GLU A 16 3.83 -10.85 14.18
CA GLU A 16 3.05 -10.11 15.16
C GLU A 16 3.31 -8.61 14.98
N ALA A 17 2.23 -7.82 14.92
CA ALA A 17 2.35 -6.38 14.71
C ALA A 17 3.14 -5.81 15.89
N ILE A 18 4.30 -5.20 15.60
CA ILE A 18 5.10 -4.55 16.62
C ILE A 18 4.21 -3.48 17.27
N PRO A 19 3.93 -3.57 18.58
CA PRO A 19 3.10 -2.58 19.24
C PRO A 19 3.76 -1.21 19.11
N PRO A 20 2.96 -0.12 19.03
CA PRO A 20 3.53 1.22 18.93
C PRO A 20 4.48 1.46 20.10
N ARG A 21 5.63 2.10 19.83
CA ARG A 21 6.67 2.36 20.83
C ARG A 21 6.21 3.22 22.01
N ARG A 22 5.06 3.88 21.89
CA ARG A 22 4.46 4.76 22.88
C ARG A 22 2.98 4.47 23.00
N THR A 23 2.45 4.65 24.20
CA THR A 23 1.01 4.59 24.42
C THR A 23 0.32 5.79 23.78
N ARG A 24 -0.99 5.70 23.54
CA ARG A 24 -1.79 6.81 22.98
C ARG A 24 -1.72 8.04 23.89
N GLU A 25 -1.72 7.83 25.20
CA GLU A 25 -1.65 8.90 26.20
C GLU A 25 -0.33 9.64 26.15
N GLU A 26 0.81 8.93 26.08
CA GLU A 26 2.13 9.54 25.91
C GLU A 26 2.23 10.32 24.61
N ALA A 27 1.71 9.77 23.50
CA ALA A 27 1.70 10.45 22.21
C ALA A 27 0.88 11.76 22.26
N LEU A 28 -0.28 11.74 22.93
CA LEU A 28 -1.12 12.91 23.13
C LEU A 28 -0.47 13.94 24.07
N GLY A 29 0.21 13.49 25.12
CA GLY A 29 0.96 14.35 26.03
C GLY A 29 2.09 15.11 25.32
N ILE A 30 2.84 14.43 24.45
CA ILE A 30 3.87 15.05 23.61
C ILE A 30 3.25 16.06 22.65
N ALA A 31 2.15 15.69 21.98
CA ALA A 31 1.46 16.60 21.07
C ALA A 31 0.96 17.86 21.79
N ARG A 32 0.44 17.71 23.02
CA ARG A 32 -0.05 18.83 23.83
C ARG A 32 1.09 19.73 24.31
N ALA A 33 2.20 19.15 24.76
CA ALA A 33 3.39 19.92 25.13
C ALA A 33 4.00 20.68 23.93
N ALA A 34 3.96 20.08 22.73
CA ALA A 34 4.37 20.74 21.51
C ALA A 34 3.43 21.89 21.13
N LEU A 35 2.12 21.71 21.26
CA LEU A 35 1.12 22.76 21.02
C LEU A 35 1.27 23.93 22.01
N SER A 36 1.53 23.66 23.29
CA SER A 36 1.80 24.72 24.27
C SER A 36 3.06 25.54 23.98
N ARG A 37 3.98 25.03 23.16
CA ARG A 37 5.18 25.76 22.72
C ARG A 37 4.87 26.68 21.53
N MET A 38 3.83 26.42 20.75
CA MET A 38 3.44 27.28 19.63
C MET A 38 2.71 28.50 20.18
N SER A 39 3.35 29.66 20.10
CA SER A 39 2.76 30.91 20.58
C SER A 39 1.85 31.53 19.50
N GLU A 40 0.77 32.20 19.94
CA GLU A 40 -0.09 32.95 19.02
C GLU A 40 0.67 34.07 18.30
N GLN A 41 1.71 34.62 18.94
CA GLN A 41 2.58 35.63 18.37
C GLN A 41 3.41 35.08 17.20
N GLU A 42 3.98 33.88 17.34
CA GLU A 42 4.71 33.22 16.25
C GLU A 42 3.77 32.86 15.11
N ASP A 43 2.58 32.33 15.40
CA ASP A 43 1.56 32.02 14.40
C ASP A 43 1.12 33.29 13.63
N ALA A 44 0.96 34.41 14.33
CA ALA A 44 0.64 35.70 13.71
C ALA A 44 1.79 36.20 12.82
N ALA A 45 3.03 36.08 13.26
CA ALA A 45 4.21 36.47 12.48
C ALA A 45 4.35 35.62 11.20
N ILE A 46 4.17 34.30 11.30
CA ILE A 46 4.18 33.38 10.15
C ILE A 46 3.07 33.75 9.16
N ARG A 47 1.86 34.02 9.65
CA ARG A 47 0.72 34.42 8.81
C ARG A 47 0.97 35.75 8.11
N ALA A 48 1.51 36.74 8.82
CA ALA A 48 1.83 38.04 8.25
C ALA A 48 2.91 37.94 7.16
N ALA A 49 3.96 37.14 7.40
CA ALA A 49 5.00 36.88 6.42
C ALA A 49 4.45 36.18 5.16
N ALA A 50 3.57 35.18 5.34
CA ALA A 50 2.93 34.50 4.23
C ALA A 50 2.00 35.42 3.41
N LEU A 51 1.31 36.37 4.04
CA LEU A 51 0.45 37.31 3.33
C LEU A 51 1.24 38.40 2.58
N ALA A 52 2.43 38.75 3.07
CA ALA A 52 3.31 39.73 2.44
C ALA A 52 4.09 39.18 1.24
N ASP A 53 4.21 37.86 1.12
CA ASP A 53 4.93 37.18 0.04
C ASP A 53 4.06 37.08 -1.25
N PRO A 54 4.47 37.69 -2.37
CA PRO A 54 3.74 37.60 -3.64
C PRO A 54 3.65 36.18 -4.22
N ASP A 55 4.60 35.29 -3.89
CA ASP A 55 4.64 33.91 -4.39
C ASP A 55 3.82 32.95 -3.51
N ALA A 56 3.41 33.38 -2.32
CA ALA A 56 2.58 32.59 -1.41
C ALA A 56 1.13 32.51 -1.92
N GLN A 57 0.86 31.52 -2.76
CA GLN A 57 -0.48 31.30 -3.29
C GLN A 57 -1.46 30.84 -2.18
N PRO A 58 -2.67 31.43 -2.10
CA PRO A 58 -3.70 30.96 -1.18
C PRO A 58 -4.02 29.49 -1.42
N ALA A 59 -4.22 28.70 -0.37
CA ALA A 59 -4.54 27.27 -0.50
C ALA A 59 -5.82 27.00 -1.34
N GLU A 60 -6.68 28.00 -1.49
CA GLU A 60 -7.90 28.00 -2.29
C GLU A 60 -7.64 28.03 -3.80
N THR A 61 -6.49 28.56 -4.25
CA THR A 61 -6.13 28.63 -5.68
C THR A 61 -5.42 27.37 -6.17
N LEU A 62 -4.98 26.50 -5.26
CA LEU A 62 -4.34 25.24 -5.63
C LEU A 62 -5.39 24.28 -6.18
N PRO A 63 -5.22 23.75 -7.41
CA PRO A 63 -6.14 22.75 -7.95
C PRO A 63 -6.12 21.54 -7.02
N ARG A 64 -7.25 21.29 -6.32
CA ARG A 64 -7.47 20.05 -5.59
C ARG A 64 -7.23 18.91 -6.56
N ARG A 65 -6.08 18.23 -6.43
CA ARG A 65 -5.77 17.05 -7.22
C ARG A 65 -6.95 16.11 -7.10
N LYS A 66 -7.57 15.77 -8.23
CA LYS A 66 -8.64 14.76 -8.25
C LYS A 66 -8.12 13.55 -7.48
N PRO A 67 -8.84 13.07 -6.45
CA PRO A 67 -8.42 11.86 -5.77
C PRO A 67 -8.15 10.80 -6.83
N GLY A 68 -7.01 10.10 -6.70
CA GLY A 68 -6.65 9.03 -7.63
C GLY A 68 -7.77 7.99 -7.72
N ARG A 69 -7.68 7.08 -8.70
CA ARG A 69 -8.67 6.01 -8.90
C ARG A 69 -9.12 5.45 -7.54
N PRO A 70 -10.43 5.39 -7.26
CA PRO A 70 -10.93 4.89 -5.98
C PRO A 70 -10.30 3.53 -5.68
N ARG A 71 -9.96 3.31 -4.40
CA ARG A 71 -9.36 2.06 -3.97
C ARG A 71 -10.30 0.93 -4.37
N ALA A 72 -9.80 -0.02 -5.17
CA ALA A 72 -10.57 -1.20 -5.51
C ALA A 72 -10.97 -1.93 -4.22
N GLU A 73 -12.26 -2.23 -4.08
CA GLU A 73 -12.85 -2.93 -2.93
C GLU A 73 -12.26 -4.33 -2.77
N VAL A 74 -12.00 -5.00 -3.91
CA VAL A 74 -11.34 -6.30 -3.95
C VAL A 74 -10.01 -6.17 -4.69
N LYS A 75 -8.91 -6.37 -3.96
CA LYS A 75 -7.55 -6.37 -4.52
C LYS A 75 -7.12 -7.80 -4.85
N LYS A 76 -6.48 -7.97 -6.01
CA LYS A 76 -5.75 -9.21 -6.33
C LYS A 76 -4.57 -9.33 -5.37
N VAL A 77 -4.35 -10.53 -4.83
CA VAL A 77 -3.20 -10.82 -3.96
C VAL A 77 -2.03 -11.23 -4.85
N ALA A 78 -0.89 -10.56 -4.72
CA ALA A 78 0.35 -10.95 -5.39
C ALA A 78 0.96 -12.15 -4.65
N VAL A 79 1.07 -13.28 -5.33
CA VAL A 79 1.68 -14.51 -4.79
C VAL A 79 2.87 -14.92 -5.65
N SER A 80 3.93 -15.43 -5.02
CA SER A 80 5.07 -16.03 -5.71
C SER A 80 4.81 -17.53 -5.88
N LEU A 81 4.36 -17.95 -7.06
CA LEU A 81 4.09 -19.35 -7.42
C LEU A 81 5.10 -19.83 -8.46
N LYS A 82 5.57 -21.08 -8.31
CA LYS A 82 6.34 -21.77 -9.36
C LYS A 82 5.37 -22.57 -10.23
N LEU A 83 5.44 -22.36 -11.53
CA LEU A 83 4.69 -23.08 -12.56
C LEU A 83 5.67 -23.74 -13.52
N ASP A 84 5.21 -24.81 -14.17
CA ASP A 84 6.00 -25.45 -15.21
C ASP A 84 6.22 -24.49 -16.40
N PRO A 85 7.41 -24.53 -17.03
CA PRO A 85 7.80 -23.55 -18.05
C PRO A 85 6.95 -23.63 -19.32
N ASP A 86 6.46 -24.82 -19.66
CA ASP A 86 5.55 -25.07 -20.78
C ASP A 86 4.20 -24.37 -20.59
N VAL A 87 3.64 -24.42 -19.37
CA VAL A 87 2.41 -23.71 -19.00
C VAL A 87 2.60 -22.20 -19.20
N VAL A 88 3.67 -21.63 -18.65
CA VAL A 88 3.94 -20.19 -18.77
C VAL A 88 4.14 -19.79 -20.24
N SER A 89 4.86 -20.61 -21.02
CA SER A 89 5.07 -20.40 -22.45
C SER A 89 3.75 -20.40 -23.23
N ALA A 90 2.89 -21.39 -22.99
CA ALA A 90 1.60 -21.52 -23.65
C ALA A 90 0.69 -20.32 -23.40
N TYR A 91 0.66 -19.77 -22.18
CA TYR A 91 -0.10 -18.55 -21.91
C TYR A 91 0.54 -17.31 -22.54
N ARG A 92 1.86 -17.14 -22.43
CA ARG A 92 2.57 -15.99 -23.03
C ARG A 92 2.37 -15.90 -24.54
N ALA A 93 2.32 -17.03 -25.23
CA ALA A 93 2.06 -17.11 -26.67
C ALA A 93 0.69 -16.52 -27.08
N GLN A 94 -0.28 -16.44 -26.16
CA GLN A 94 -1.58 -15.83 -26.41
C GLN A 94 -1.53 -14.29 -26.49
N GLY A 95 -0.37 -13.68 -26.18
CA GLY A 95 -0.15 -12.24 -26.28
C GLY A 95 -0.60 -11.44 -25.05
N PRO A 96 -0.82 -10.12 -25.20
CA PRO A 96 -1.16 -9.22 -24.10
C PRO A 96 -2.36 -9.72 -23.28
N GLY A 97 -2.24 -9.64 -21.96
CA GLY A 97 -3.31 -10.10 -21.05
C GLY A 97 -3.26 -11.60 -20.71
N TRP A 98 -2.22 -12.33 -21.10
CA TRP A 98 -2.06 -13.76 -20.77
C TRP A 98 -2.20 -14.09 -19.27
N GLN A 99 -1.73 -13.22 -18.37
CA GLN A 99 -1.91 -13.40 -16.92
C GLN A 99 -3.38 -13.30 -16.50
N THR A 100 -4.18 -12.47 -17.18
CA THR A 100 -5.62 -12.37 -16.91
C THR A 100 -6.32 -13.66 -17.36
N ARG A 101 -5.97 -14.19 -18.53
CA ARG A 101 -6.50 -15.49 -19.01
C ARG A 101 -6.12 -16.64 -18.07
N MET A 102 -4.86 -16.71 -17.66
CA MET A 102 -4.41 -17.70 -16.66
C MET A 102 -5.20 -17.59 -15.36
N ASN A 103 -5.42 -16.39 -14.84
CA ASN A 103 -6.23 -16.18 -13.64
C ASN A 103 -7.68 -16.63 -13.85
N ASP A 104 -8.28 -16.35 -15.01
CA ASP A 104 -9.65 -16.79 -15.32
C ASP A 104 -9.76 -18.32 -15.37
N ASP A 105 -8.77 -19.02 -15.92
CA ASP A 105 -8.74 -20.48 -15.96
C ASP A 105 -8.52 -21.09 -14.57
N LEU A 106 -7.67 -20.49 -13.74
CA LEU A 106 -7.54 -20.87 -12.32
C LEU A 106 -8.86 -20.68 -11.55
N ARG A 107 -9.62 -19.62 -11.86
CA ARG A 107 -10.96 -19.42 -11.27
C ARG A 107 -11.94 -20.49 -11.72
N LYS A 108 -11.96 -20.84 -13.01
CA LYS A 108 -12.81 -21.93 -13.53
C LYS A 108 -12.48 -23.26 -12.85
N ALA A 109 -11.19 -23.60 -12.75
CA ALA A 109 -10.73 -24.82 -12.07
C ALA A 109 -11.17 -24.87 -10.60
N ALA A 110 -11.12 -23.72 -9.91
CA ALA A 110 -11.59 -23.55 -8.54
C ALA A 110 -13.13 -23.36 -8.42
N LYS A 111 -13.90 -23.43 -9.52
CA LYS A 111 -15.35 -23.20 -9.58
C LYS A 111 -15.78 -21.81 -9.04
N LEU A 112 -14.94 -20.80 -9.23
CA LEU A 112 -15.19 -19.40 -8.84
C LEU A 112 -15.81 -18.60 -9.99
N LYS A 113 -16.80 -17.75 -9.69
CA LYS A 113 -17.40 -16.83 -10.67
C LYS A 113 -16.36 -15.85 -11.23
N ARG A 114 -16.47 -15.44 -12.49
CA ARG A 114 -15.62 -14.40 -13.08
C ARG A 114 -15.83 -13.07 -12.36
N GLN A 115 -14.75 -12.39 -11.97
CA GLN A 115 -14.84 -11.05 -11.38
C GLN A 115 -15.03 -10.00 -12.48
N ALA A 116 -15.87 -8.99 -12.20
CA ALA A 116 -15.98 -7.80 -13.04
C ALA A 116 -14.67 -7.00 -12.96
N ARG A 117 -14.33 -6.34 -14.07
CA ARG A 117 -13.09 -5.58 -14.25
C ARG A 117 -13.10 -4.23 -13.55
#